data_AF-A0ABF7QH90-F1
#
_entry.id   AF-A0ABF7QH90-F1
#
_cell.length_a   1.000
_cell.length_b   1.000
_cell.length_c   1.000
_cell.angle_alpha   90.00
_cell.angle_beta   90.00
_cell.angle_gamma   90.00
#
_symmetry.space_group_name_H-M   'P 1'
#
loop_
_entity.id
_entity.type
_entity.pdbx_description
1 polymer ?
#
loop_
_entity_poly.entity_id
_entity_poly.type
_entity_poly.pdbx_seq_one_letter_code
_entity_poly.pdbx_strand_id
1 'polypeptide(L)'
;MASELPPISYVWETPNRRPRRAEWDIPDPAAPGRLTPAMRAKLERIVRRAPEVMVKITGRTKSVAHLKSHLAYITRNGELDAETEQGSTLAGRSGLKDLQQRWEDDAGLDDKRRRDASLSVNIILSMPAGTDAVAVKDSARAFAIETFGGNRDYVFVQHLDDKHPHVHLTVRSLGHDGKRLNPRKADLQAWRERFAGELRLRGIAAEATPRRTRGRVRKGDRGAVLALRKRKIAPEVDRLAREEVLREVRGGKPTERPWDARIRLRQDAIRQRYLDFAAELQRSGTARDDALARQIRQFVNDMPPVETRQHALKNELSELANSRRRGAEKGDQRDETRGEERTR
;
A
#
# COMPACT_ATOMS: atom_id res chain seq x y z
N MET A 1 7.28 -12.66 34.25
CA MET A 1 7.35 -13.49 33.03
C MET A 1 7.50 -12.55 31.85
N ALA A 2 8.71 -12.50 31.28
CA ALA A 2 9.07 -11.59 30.21
C ALA A 2 8.25 -11.92 28.95
N SER A 3 7.42 -10.97 28.49
CA SER A 3 6.75 -11.06 27.21
C SER A 3 7.80 -10.87 26.11
N GLU A 4 8.33 -11.97 25.60
CA GLU A 4 9.20 -11.99 24.43
C GLU A 4 8.51 -11.26 23.26
N LEU A 5 9.08 -10.11 22.91
CA LEU A 5 8.68 -9.36 21.73
C LEU A 5 9.03 -10.19 20.48
N PRO A 6 8.14 -10.24 19.46
CA PRO A 6 8.41 -11.02 18.26
C PRO A 6 9.61 -10.45 17.48
N PRO A 7 10.35 -11.31 16.74
CA PRO A 7 11.54 -10.93 15.98
C PRO A 7 11.28 -9.87 14.89
N ILE A 8 12.33 -9.14 14.49
CA ILE A 8 12.31 -7.92 13.64
C ILE A 8 11.54 -8.04 12.31
N SER A 9 11.44 -9.23 11.72
CA SER A 9 10.60 -9.45 10.54
C SER A 9 9.14 -9.04 10.78
N TYR A 10 8.66 -9.06 12.03
CA TYR A 10 7.28 -8.77 12.39
C TYR A 10 6.87 -7.28 12.28
N VAL A 11 7.81 -6.33 12.38
CA VAL A 11 7.53 -4.89 12.24
C VAL A 11 7.21 -4.54 10.78
N TRP A 12 7.89 -5.21 9.85
CA TRP A 12 7.74 -5.05 8.40
C TRP A 12 6.70 -6.01 7.80
N GLU A 13 6.47 -7.17 8.42
CA GLU A 13 5.41 -8.11 8.03
C GLU A 13 4.01 -7.55 8.32
N THR A 14 3.10 -7.70 7.35
CA THR A 14 1.68 -7.37 7.57
C THR A 14 1.07 -8.43 8.48
N PRO A 15 0.53 -8.10 9.67
CA PRO A 15 0.03 -9.12 10.58
C PRO A 15 -1.12 -9.91 9.94
N ASN A 16 -0.95 -11.21 9.79
CA ASN A 16 -1.99 -12.15 9.40
C ASN A 16 -2.17 -13.18 10.52
N ARG A 17 -3.41 -13.50 10.90
CA ARG A 17 -3.71 -14.71 11.69
C ARG A 17 -3.29 -15.91 10.82
N ARG A 18 -2.25 -16.65 11.23
CA ARG A 18 -1.56 -17.71 10.46
C ARG A 18 -2.48 -18.91 10.16
N PRO A 19 -2.14 -19.71 9.14
CA PRO A 19 -1.74 -21.10 9.39
C PRO A 19 -0.27 -21.36 9.00
N ARG A 20 0.27 -22.48 9.50
CA ARG A 20 1.69 -22.92 9.55
C ARG A 20 2.57 -22.53 8.34
N ARG A 21 3.80 -22.07 8.64
CA ARG A 21 4.88 -21.79 7.66
C ARG A 21 5.42 -23.09 7.07
N ALA A 22 5.82 -23.07 5.80
CA ALA A 22 6.61 -24.14 5.19
C ALA A 22 8.07 -24.04 5.65
N GLU A 23 8.75 -25.17 5.76
CA GLU A 23 10.11 -25.33 6.30
C GLU A 23 11.18 -24.54 5.52
N TRP A 24 10.91 -24.19 4.27
CA TRP A 24 11.80 -23.43 3.39
C TRP A 24 11.68 -21.89 3.54
N ASP A 25 10.72 -21.39 4.34
CA ASP A 25 10.48 -19.96 4.61
C ASP A 25 11.20 -19.44 5.88
N ILE A 26 12.28 -20.12 6.30
CA ILE A 26 13.10 -19.71 7.43
C ILE A 26 14.35 -19.00 6.88
N PRO A 27 14.38 -17.64 6.82
CA PRO A 27 15.66 -16.98 6.93
C PRO A 27 16.22 -17.31 8.32
N ASP A 28 17.47 -17.77 8.34
CA ASP A 28 18.26 -18.11 9.52
C ASP A 28 17.95 -17.15 10.70
N PRO A 29 17.55 -17.65 11.89
CA PRO A 29 17.30 -16.82 13.06
C PRO A 29 18.61 -16.36 13.70
N ALA A 30 19.46 -15.66 12.94
CA ALA A 30 20.55 -14.90 13.49
C ALA A 30 19.98 -13.62 14.13
N ALA A 31 20.03 -13.57 15.47
CA ALA A 31 19.55 -12.48 16.31
C ALA A 31 19.95 -11.09 15.79
N PRO A 32 19.07 -10.07 15.82
CA PRO A 32 19.43 -8.76 15.31
C PRO A 32 20.07 -7.93 16.42
N GLY A 33 21.33 -8.25 16.71
CA GLY A 33 22.19 -7.40 17.53
C GLY A 33 22.88 -6.28 16.73
N ARG A 34 22.80 -6.28 15.39
CA ARG A 34 23.52 -5.31 14.56
C ARG A 34 22.80 -4.94 13.25
N LEU A 35 22.90 -3.68 12.86
CA LEU A 35 22.38 -3.10 11.62
C LEU A 35 23.12 -3.68 10.41
N THR A 36 22.44 -4.48 9.60
CA THR A 36 23.04 -5.03 8.38
C THR A 36 23.17 -3.96 7.27
N PRO A 37 24.09 -4.13 6.30
CA PRO A 37 24.18 -3.21 5.15
C PRO A 37 22.86 -3.07 4.38
N ALA A 38 22.09 -4.14 4.24
CA ALA A 38 20.78 -4.11 3.60
C ALA A 38 19.76 -3.27 4.39
N MET A 39 19.76 -3.40 5.72
CA MET A 39 18.93 -2.57 6.60
C MET A 39 19.33 -1.10 6.54
N ARG A 40 20.64 -0.81 6.54
CA ARG A 40 21.18 0.55 6.36
C ARG A 40 20.67 1.18 5.06
N ALA A 41 20.83 0.49 3.93
CA ALA A 41 20.39 0.98 2.64
C ALA A 41 18.86 1.20 2.60
N LYS A 42 18.08 0.34 3.27
CA LYS A 42 16.63 0.53 3.43
C LYS A 42 16.30 1.79 4.23
N LEU A 43 16.99 2.01 5.36
CA LEU A 43 16.81 3.23 6.16
C LEU A 43 17.17 4.49 5.38
N GLU A 44 18.30 4.49 4.65
CA GLU A 44 18.70 5.59 3.77
C GLU A 44 17.61 5.95 2.76
N ARG A 45 16.98 4.95 2.12
CA ARG A 45 15.87 5.18 1.17
C ARG A 45 14.62 5.72 1.84
N ILE A 46 14.29 5.21 3.04
CA ILE A 46 13.12 5.67 3.80
C ILE A 46 13.29 7.15 4.20
N VAL A 47 14.43 7.53 4.75
CA VAL A 47 14.66 8.93 5.18
C VAL A 47 14.77 9.89 4.00
N ARG A 48 15.30 9.43 2.86
CA ARG A 48 15.31 10.18 1.60
C ARG A 48 13.94 10.22 0.90
N ARG A 49 12.92 9.55 1.47
CA ARG A 49 11.56 9.49 0.94
C ARG A 49 11.52 8.98 -0.51
N ALA A 50 12.26 7.90 -0.77
CA ALA A 50 12.24 7.24 -2.07
C ALA A 50 10.80 6.90 -2.52
N PRO A 51 10.48 7.01 -3.82
CA PRO A 51 9.19 6.64 -4.38
C PRO A 51 8.72 5.25 -3.94
N GLU A 52 7.44 5.15 -3.58
CA GLU A 52 6.86 3.91 -3.08
C GLU A 52 6.16 3.15 -4.21
N VAL A 53 6.55 1.90 -4.40
CA VAL A 53 5.94 1.05 -5.43
C VAL A 53 4.53 0.64 -5.05
N MET A 54 3.67 0.42 -6.04
CA MET A 54 2.33 -0.13 -5.82
C MET A 54 2.16 -1.44 -6.59
N VAL A 55 1.99 -2.51 -5.81
CA VAL A 55 1.52 -3.80 -6.29
C VAL A 55 0.14 -4.07 -5.69
N LYS A 56 -0.84 -4.38 -6.55
CA LYS A 56 -2.22 -4.62 -6.14
C LYS A 56 -2.85 -5.72 -6.97
N ILE A 57 -3.57 -6.63 -6.32
CA ILE A 57 -4.51 -7.51 -7.00
C ILE A 57 -5.79 -6.73 -7.28
N THR A 58 -6.13 -6.57 -8.56
CA THR A 58 -7.33 -5.86 -8.99
C THR A 58 -8.55 -6.76 -9.02
N GLY A 59 -8.35 -8.05 -9.30
CA GLY A 59 -9.45 -9.01 -9.36
C GLY A 59 -8.97 -10.42 -9.63
N ARG A 60 -9.94 -11.32 -9.73
CA ARG A 60 -9.75 -12.71 -10.17
C ARG A 60 -10.80 -13.02 -11.21
N THR A 61 -10.43 -13.76 -12.24
CA THR A 61 -11.37 -14.28 -13.22
C THR A 61 -11.80 -15.69 -12.80
N LYS A 62 -13.05 -16.06 -13.03
CA LYS A 62 -13.62 -17.37 -12.64
C LYS A 62 -14.22 -18.15 -13.80
N SER A 63 -14.53 -17.46 -14.90
CA SER A 63 -15.06 -18.04 -16.13
C SER A 63 -14.17 -17.65 -17.30
N VAL A 64 -14.17 -18.49 -18.33
CA VAL A 64 -13.42 -18.25 -19.56
C VAL A 64 -13.87 -16.95 -20.21
N ALA A 65 -15.18 -16.70 -20.28
CA ALA A 65 -15.70 -15.43 -20.82
C ALA A 65 -15.14 -14.20 -20.08
N HIS A 66 -15.09 -14.23 -18.74
CA HIS A 66 -14.52 -13.12 -17.97
C HIS A 66 -13.00 -13.00 -18.20
N LEU A 67 -12.28 -14.12 -18.33
CA LEU A 67 -10.87 -14.12 -18.68
C LEU A 67 -10.63 -13.49 -20.05
N LYS A 68 -11.37 -13.92 -21.10
CA LYS A 68 -11.27 -13.38 -22.46
C LYS A 68 -11.52 -11.87 -22.47
N SER A 69 -12.59 -11.42 -21.83
CA SER A 69 -12.90 -9.98 -21.68
C SER A 69 -11.80 -9.22 -20.94
N HIS A 70 -11.18 -9.82 -19.92
CA HIS A 70 -10.07 -9.18 -19.21
C HIS A 70 -8.81 -9.07 -20.08
N LEU A 71 -8.46 -10.12 -20.80
CA LEU A 71 -7.32 -10.12 -21.74
C LEU A 71 -7.52 -9.10 -22.85
N ALA A 72 -8.74 -9.02 -23.40
CA ALA A 72 -9.11 -8.00 -24.37
C ALA A 72 -9.01 -6.58 -23.78
N TYR A 73 -9.46 -6.39 -22.53
CA TYR A 73 -9.33 -5.09 -21.85
C TYR A 73 -7.87 -4.65 -21.69
N ILE A 74 -7.01 -5.52 -21.15
CA ILE A 74 -5.59 -5.15 -20.88
C ILE A 74 -4.79 -4.99 -22.17
N THR A 75 -5.17 -5.64 -23.27
CA THR A 75 -4.51 -5.48 -24.57
C THR A 75 -5.15 -4.40 -25.44
N ARG A 76 -6.17 -3.68 -24.95
CA ARG A 76 -6.99 -2.76 -25.75
C ARG A 76 -7.49 -3.43 -27.06
N ASN A 77 -8.02 -4.64 -26.94
CA ASN A 77 -8.44 -5.49 -28.06
C ASN A 77 -7.32 -5.80 -29.06
N GLY A 78 -6.10 -6.00 -28.58
CA GLY A 78 -4.92 -6.31 -29.39
C GLY A 78 -4.23 -5.09 -30.00
N GLU A 79 -4.58 -3.86 -29.58
CA GLU A 79 -3.84 -2.65 -29.95
C GLU A 79 -2.52 -2.50 -29.19
N LEU A 80 -2.42 -3.10 -28.00
CA LEU A 80 -1.21 -3.14 -27.19
C LEU A 80 -0.57 -4.52 -27.24
N ASP A 81 0.74 -4.53 -27.44
CA ASP A 81 1.55 -5.74 -27.39
C ASP A 81 1.57 -6.33 -25.98
N ALA A 82 1.34 -7.63 -25.90
CA ALA A 82 1.42 -8.40 -24.67
C ALA A 82 2.64 -9.32 -24.69
N GLU A 83 3.25 -9.55 -23.53
CA GLU A 83 4.37 -10.46 -23.40
C GLU A 83 4.02 -11.63 -22.48
N THR A 84 4.38 -12.84 -22.89
CA THR A 84 4.09 -14.08 -22.14
C THR A 84 5.30 -14.57 -21.34
N GLU A 85 5.09 -15.63 -20.55
CA GLU A 85 6.15 -16.31 -19.78
C GLU A 85 7.31 -16.83 -20.64
N GLN A 86 7.05 -17.12 -21.91
CA GLN A 86 8.03 -17.61 -22.89
C GLN A 86 8.90 -16.50 -23.49
N GLY A 87 8.62 -15.23 -23.16
CA GLY A 87 9.25 -14.07 -23.80
C GLY A 87 8.67 -13.75 -25.18
N SER A 88 7.66 -14.50 -25.63
CA SER A 88 6.95 -14.25 -26.88
C SER A 88 6.11 -12.97 -26.78
N THR A 89 6.24 -12.10 -27.77
CA THR A 89 5.39 -10.92 -27.91
C THR A 89 4.16 -11.27 -28.75
N LEU A 90 2.98 -11.12 -28.17
CA LEU A 90 1.70 -11.28 -28.82
C LEU A 90 1.25 -9.92 -29.34
N ALA A 91 1.41 -9.71 -30.64
CA ALA A 91 0.96 -8.51 -31.33
C ALA A 91 -0.41 -8.73 -31.98
N GLY A 92 -1.25 -7.71 -31.94
CA GLY A 92 -2.51 -7.68 -32.68
C GLY A 92 -3.63 -8.58 -32.13
N ARG A 93 -4.74 -8.59 -32.87
CA ARG A 93 -5.94 -9.37 -32.52
C ARG A 93 -5.76 -10.88 -32.64
N SER A 94 -4.90 -11.34 -33.55
CA SER A 94 -4.61 -12.77 -33.74
C SER A 94 -3.91 -13.34 -32.51
N GLY A 95 -2.81 -12.71 -32.05
CA GLY A 95 -2.08 -13.15 -30.85
C GLY A 95 -2.96 -13.16 -29.61
N LEU A 96 -3.86 -12.17 -29.47
CA LEU A 96 -4.86 -12.16 -28.39
C LEU A 96 -5.81 -13.37 -28.47
N LYS A 97 -6.34 -13.68 -29.66
CA LYS A 97 -7.24 -14.83 -29.85
C LYS A 97 -6.54 -16.15 -29.54
N ASP A 98 -5.29 -16.32 -29.97
CA ASP A 98 -4.51 -17.52 -29.72
C ASP A 98 -4.26 -17.72 -28.22
N LEU A 99 -3.91 -16.64 -27.51
CA LEU A 99 -3.78 -16.66 -26.04
C LEU A 99 -5.09 -17.00 -25.34
N GLN A 100 -6.19 -16.38 -25.80
CA GLN A 100 -7.52 -16.64 -25.26
C GLN A 100 -7.97 -18.08 -25.47
N GLN A 101 -7.66 -18.66 -26.63
CA GLN A 101 -7.96 -20.06 -26.94
C GLN A 101 -7.11 -20.99 -26.08
N ARG A 102 -5.79 -20.77 -26.01
CA ARG A 102 -4.88 -21.57 -25.19
C ARG A 102 -5.34 -21.65 -23.73
N TRP A 103 -5.67 -20.52 -23.12
CA TRP A 103 -6.10 -20.51 -21.72
C TRP A 103 -7.54 -21.03 -21.53
N GLU A 104 -8.38 -21.02 -22.56
CA GLU A 104 -9.67 -21.69 -22.56
C GLU A 104 -9.50 -23.22 -22.58
N ASP A 105 -8.64 -23.72 -23.47
CA ASP A 105 -8.32 -25.14 -23.58
C ASP A 105 -7.75 -25.66 -22.26
N ASP A 106 -6.76 -24.96 -21.69
CA ASP A 106 -6.20 -25.25 -20.37
C ASP A 106 -7.27 -25.26 -19.26
N ALA A 107 -8.23 -24.34 -19.30
CA ALA A 107 -9.32 -24.28 -18.34
C ALA A 107 -10.33 -25.43 -18.52
N GLY A 108 -10.45 -25.97 -19.74
CA GLY A 108 -11.23 -27.15 -20.07
C GLY A 108 -10.60 -28.45 -19.57
N LEU A 109 -9.26 -28.52 -19.56
CA LEU A 109 -8.50 -29.67 -19.05
C LEU A 109 -8.45 -29.73 -17.50
N ASP A 110 -8.89 -28.69 -16.80
CA ASP A 110 -8.93 -28.62 -15.33
C ASP A 110 -10.21 -29.29 -14.79
N ASP A 111 -10.33 -30.61 -14.98
CA ASP A 111 -11.52 -31.41 -14.58
C ASP A 111 -11.83 -31.34 -13.07
N LYS A 112 -10.81 -31.07 -12.26
CA LYS A 112 -10.91 -30.95 -10.79
C LYS A 112 -11.34 -29.55 -10.34
N ARG A 113 -11.71 -28.66 -11.27
CA ARG A 113 -12.05 -27.27 -10.97
C ARG A 113 -13.42 -27.14 -10.33
N ARG A 114 -13.45 -26.60 -9.11
CA ARG A 114 -14.70 -26.11 -8.50
C ARG A 114 -15.20 -24.88 -9.25
N ARG A 115 -16.53 -24.74 -9.39
CA ARG A 115 -17.17 -23.61 -10.10
C ARG A 115 -16.74 -22.22 -9.59
N ASP A 116 -16.34 -22.11 -8.33
CA ASP A 116 -15.93 -20.86 -7.68
C ASP A 116 -14.40 -20.59 -7.75
N ALA A 117 -13.62 -21.56 -8.24
CA ALA A 117 -12.17 -21.44 -8.34
C ALA A 117 -11.76 -20.41 -9.39
N SER A 118 -10.73 -19.61 -9.07
CA SER A 118 -10.19 -18.64 -10.02
C SER A 118 -9.42 -19.33 -11.15
N LEU A 119 -9.58 -18.81 -12.37
CA LEU A 119 -8.80 -19.14 -13.55
C LEU A 119 -7.53 -18.29 -13.62
N SER A 120 -7.64 -16.99 -13.34
CA SER A 120 -6.50 -16.09 -13.26
C SER A 120 -6.57 -15.12 -12.08
N VAL A 121 -5.41 -14.60 -11.69
CA VAL A 121 -5.26 -13.50 -10.74
C VAL A 121 -4.69 -12.31 -11.49
N ASN A 122 -5.38 -11.17 -11.40
CA ASN A 122 -5.00 -9.95 -12.09
C ASN A 122 -4.28 -9.02 -11.12
N ILE A 123 -3.06 -8.64 -11.46
CA ILE A 123 -2.13 -7.85 -10.66
C ILE A 123 -1.79 -6.58 -11.45
N ILE A 124 -1.70 -5.45 -10.77
CA ILE A 124 -1.13 -4.22 -11.31
C ILE A 124 0.15 -3.91 -10.55
N LEU A 125 1.20 -3.62 -11.32
CA LEU A 125 2.48 -3.07 -10.88
C LEU A 125 2.53 -1.62 -11.36
N SER A 126 2.81 -0.67 -10.49
CA SER A 126 2.79 0.76 -10.87
C SER A 126 3.74 1.61 -10.05
N MET A 127 4.11 2.74 -10.65
CA MET A 127 5.02 3.72 -10.06
C MET A 127 4.44 5.14 -10.06
N PRO A 128 4.92 6.03 -9.19
CA PRO A 128 4.58 7.45 -9.22
C PRO A 128 4.91 8.10 -10.57
N ALA A 129 4.19 9.18 -10.88
CA ALA A 129 4.37 9.93 -12.12
C ALA A 129 5.82 10.46 -12.24
N GLY A 130 6.34 10.49 -13.46
CA GLY A 130 7.72 10.88 -13.75
C GLY A 130 8.76 9.74 -13.63
N THR A 131 8.33 8.52 -13.32
CA THR A 131 9.20 7.34 -13.42
C THR A 131 9.34 6.91 -14.88
N ASP A 132 10.54 6.50 -15.30
CA ASP A 132 10.75 5.94 -16.63
C ASP A 132 9.87 4.70 -16.85
N ALA A 133 9.01 4.77 -17.87
CA ALA A 133 8.07 3.71 -18.18
C ALA A 133 8.79 2.47 -18.73
N VAL A 134 9.85 2.60 -19.53
CA VAL A 134 10.54 1.45 -20.12
C VAL A 134 11.16 0.61 -19.00
N ALA A 135 11.91 1.25 -18.11
CA ALA A 135 12.48 0.59 -16.95
C ALA A 135 11.41 -0.02 -16.02
N VAL A 136 10.23 0.59 -15.90
CA VAL A 136 9.08 -0.03 -15.17
C VAL A 136 8.61 -1.30 -15.85
N LYS A 137 8.50 -1.34 -17.19
CA LYS A 137 8.13 -2.54 -17.94
C LYS A 137 9.17 -3.64 -17.74
N ASP A 138 10.46 -3.31 -17.81
CA ASP A 138 11.53 -4.29 -17.63
C ASP A 138 11.63 -4.81 -16.20
N SER A 139 11.40 -3.95 -15.20
CA SER A 139 11.27 -4.39 -13.81
C SER A 139 10.07 -5.30 -13.61
N ALA A 140 8.94 -5.02 -14.28
CA ALA A 140 7.76 -5.88 -14.21
C ALA A 140 8.00 -7.24 -14.88
N ARG A 141 8.71 -7.27 -16.01
CA ARG A 141 9.15 -8.50 -16.69
C ARG A 141 10.00 -9.36 -15.75
N ALA A 142 11.07 -8.81 -15.18
CA ALA A 142 11.93 -9.56 -14.27
C ALA A 142 11.20 -10.01 -12.99
N PHE A 143 10.33 -9.16 -12.44
CA PHE A 143 9.45 -9.54 -11.34
C PHE A 143 8.57 -10.75 -11.69
N ALA A 144 7.99 -10.77 -12.89
CA ALA A 144 7.11 -11.85 -13.33
C ALA A 144 7.88 -13.16 -13.54
N ILE A 145 9.06 -13.10 -14.18
CA ILE A 145 9.95 -14.26 -14.36
C ILE A 145 10.33 -14.86 -13.00
N GLU A 146 10.86 -14.04 -12.09
CA GLU A 146 11.39 -14.48 -10.80
C GLU A 146 10.28 -14.95 -9.83
N THR A 147 9.05 -14.43 -9.96
CA THR A 147 7.94 -14.77 -9.04
C THR A 147 7.04 -15.90 -9.57
N PHE A 148 6.88 -16.00 -10.89
CA PHE A 148 5.89 -16.88 -11.51
C PHE A 148 6.46 -17.80 -12.59
N GLY A 149 7.55 -17.41 -13.27
CA GLY A 149 8.07 -18.11 -14.45
C GLY A 149 8.48 -19.56 -14.24
N GLY A 150 8.79 -19.97 -13.02
CA GLY A 150 9.11 -21.38 -12.73
C GLY A 150 7.91 -22.32 -12.65
N ASN A 151 6.68 -21.82 -12.48
CA ASN A 151 5.52 -22.68 -12.20
C ASN A 151 4.19 -22.18 -12.80
N ARG A 152 4.14 -21.00 -13.43
CA ARG A 152 2.86 -20.41 -13.85
C ARG A 152 3.01 -19.64 -15.15
N ASP A 153 2.04 -19.85 -16.02
CA ASP A 153 1.83 -19.02 -17.20
C ASP A 153 1.32 -17.64 -16.78
N TYR A 154 1.80 -16.62 -17.48
CA TYR A 154 1.39 -15.25 -17.24
C TYR A 154 1.50 -14.43 -18.52
N VAL A 155 0.72 -13.36 -18.55
CA VAL A 155 0.80 -12.35 -19.60
C VAL A 155 0.85 -10.99 -18.95
N PHE A 156 1.69 -10.09 -19.48
CA PHE A 156 1.71 -8.71 -19.03
C PHE A 156 1.69 -7.71 -20.18
N VAL A 157 1.11 -6.55 -19.89
CA VAL A 157 0.93 -5.44 -20.84
C VAL A 157 1.23 -4.14 -20.12
N GLN A 158 1.99 -3.25 -20.77
CA GLN A 158 2.24 -1.91 -20.26
C GLN A 158 1.16 -0.94 -20.74
N HIS A 159 0.63 -0.13 -19.81
CA HIS A 159 -0.30 0.96 -20.09
C HIS A 159 0.38 2.30 -19.81
N LEU A 160 0.23 3.25 -20.74
CA LEU A 160 0.80 4.61 -20.70
C LEU A 160 -0.28 5.71 -20.79
N ASP A 161 -1.54 5.34 -20.63
CA ASP A 161 -2.71 6.22 -20.72
C ASP A 161 -2.96 7.06 -19.46
N ASP A 162 -2.34 6.69 -18.34
CA ASP A 162 -2.38 7.45 -17.08
C ASP A 162 -1.03 8.14 -16.81
N LYS A 163 -1.04 9.16 -15.95
CA LYS A 163 0.15 9.84 -15.45
C LYS A 163 1.11 8.89 -14.71
N HIS A 164 0.58 7.77 -14.23
CA HIS A 164 1.32 6.76 -13.50
C HIS A 164 1.65 5.59 -14.43
N PRO A 165 2.94 5.35 -14.76
CA PRO A 165 3.32 4.20 -15.56
C PRO A 165 2.94 2.92 -14.81
N HIS A 166 2.20 2.04 -15.46
CA HIS A 166 1.73 0.80 -14.86
C HIS A 166 1.69 -0.36 -15.84
N VAL A 167 1.83 -1.56 -15.28
CA VAL A 167 1.82 -2.82 -15.99
C VAL A 167 0.72 -3.68 -15.43
N HIS A 168 -0.16 -4.14 -16.31
CA HIS A 168 -1.14 -5.18 -16.03
C HIS A 168 -0.46 -6.53 -16.17
N LEU A 169 -0.52 -7.35 -15.12
CA LEU A 169 0.00 -8.72 -15.10
C LEU A 169 -1.14 -9.67 -14.75
N THR A 170 -1.48 -10.55 -15.66
CA THR A 170 -2.47 -11.61 -15.44
C THR A 170 -1.75 -12.93 -15.33
N VAL A 171 -1.91 -13.62 -14.20
CA VAL A 171 -1.23 -14.88 -13.90
C VAL A 171 -2.24 -16.00 -13.83
N ARG A 172 -1.93 -17.15 -14.45
CA ARG A 172 -2.76 -18.34 -14.36
C ARG A 172 -2.83 -18.83 -12.91
N SER A 173 -4.06 -19.05 -12.45
CA SER A 173 -4.30 -19.43 -11.07
C SER A 173 -3.88 -20.86 -10.80
N LEU A 174 -3.93 -21.77 -11.77
CA LEU A 174 -3.40 -23.13 -11.65
C LEU A 174 -1.92 -23.13 -12.10
N GLY A 175 -1.03 -23.66 -11.27
CA GLY A 175 0.38 -23.83 -11.63
C GLY A 175 0.63 -25.18 -12.30
N HIS A 176 1.81 -25.36 -12.89
CA HIS A 176 2.25 -26.63 -13.47
C HIS A 176 2.37 -27.73 -12.40
N ASP A 177 2.57 -27.36 -11.14
CA ASP A 177 2.52 -28.23 -9.96
C ASP A 177 1.10 -28.63 -9.50
N GLY A 178 0.06 -28.20 -10.23
CA GLY A 178 -1.34 -28.44 -9.87
C GLY A 178 -1.84 -27.61 -8.70
N LYS A 179 -1.02 -26.71 -8.11
CA LYS A 179 -1.43 -25.88 -6.96
C LYS A 179 -1.97 -24.54 -7.41
N ARG A 180 -3.04 -24.09 -6.74
CA ARG A 180 -3.66 -22.80 -7.04
C ARG A 180 -2.98 -21.62 -6.35
N LEU A 181 -2.80 -20.54 -7.09
CA LEU A 181 -2.29 -19.26 -6.60
C LEU A 181 -3.27 -18.66 -5.58
N ASN A 182 -2.82 -18.54 -4.33
CA ASN A 182 -3.62 -18.00 -3.24
C ASN A 182 -2.88 -16.91 -2.44
N PRO A 183 -2.64 -15.75 -3.05
CA PRO A 183 -1.85 -14.68 -2.45
C PRO A 183 -2.50 -14.17 -1.17
N ARG A 184 -1.70 -14.14 -0.12
CA ARG A 184 -1.99 -13.60 1.21
C ARG A 184 -1.31 -12.24 1.38
N LYS A 185 -1.52 -11.63 2.54
CA LYS A 185 -1.00 -10.28 2.81
C LYS A 185 0.53 -10.24 2.88
N ALA A 186 1.17 -11.31 3.33
CA ALA A 186 2.62 -11.43 3.37
C ALA A 186 3.19 -11.48 1.94
N ASP A 187 2.60 -12.32 1.08
CA ASP A 187 2.97 -12.44 -0.34
C ASP A 187 2.88 -11.09 -1.05
N LEU A 188 1.81 -10.33 -0.82
CA LEU A 188 1.69 -8.98 -1.39
C LEU A 188 2.78 -8.01 -0.91
N GLN A 189 3.28 -8.16 0.31
CA GLN A 189 4.40 -7.34 0.79
C GLN A 189 5.70 -7.79 0.12
N ALA A 190 5.94 -9.10 0.07
CA ALA A 190 7.11 -9.66 -0.62
C ALA A 190 7.15 -9.27 -2.10
N TRP A 191 6.01 -9.29 -2.79
CA TRP A 191 5.91 -8.86 -4.18
C TRP A 191 6.25 -7.38 -4.37
N ARG A 192 5.82 -6.50 -3.45
CA ARG A 192 6.22 -5.09 -3.48
C ARG A 192 7.72 -4.93 -3.27
N GLU A 193 8.28 -5.62 -2.29
CA GLU A 193 9.72 -5.53 -1.98
C GLU A 193 10.58 -6.06 -3.13
N ARG A 194 10.15 -7.15 -3.78
CA ARG A 194 10.78 -7.71 -4.98
C ARG A 194 10.71 -6.75 -6.16
N PHE A 195 9.52 -6.22 -6.48
CA PHE A 195 9.37 -5.24 -7.55
C PHE A 195 10.19 -3.97 -7.30
N ALA A 196 10.24 -3.48 -6.06
CA ALA A 196 11.14 -2.37 -5.69
C ALA A 196 12.62 -2.73 -5.84
N GLY A 197 13.00 -4.00 -5.60
CA GLY A 197 14.34 -4.53 -5.89
C GLY A 197 14.67 -4.45 -7.37
N GLU A 198 13.78 -4.96 -8.23
CA GLU A 198 13.95 -4.95 -9.69
C GLU A 198 14.04 -3.54 -10.27
N LEU A 199 13.32 -2.58 -9.70
CA LEU A 199 13.42 -1.16 -10.06
C LEU A 199 14.79 -0.58 -9.69
N ARG A 200 15.30 -0.91 -8.50
CA ARG A 200 16.63 -0.44 -8.06
C ARG A 200 17.76 -0.99 -8.90
N LEU A 201 17.67 -2.26 -9.33
CA LEU A 201 18.66 -2.85 -10.24
C LEU A 201 18.72 -2.13 -11.60
N ARG A 202 17.64 -1.43 -11.97
CA ARG A 202 17.53 -0.63 -13.21
C ARG A 202 17.67 0.88 -12.97
N GLY A 203 18.26 1.26 -11.83
CA GLY A 203 18.56 2.67 -11.51
C GLY A 203 17.37 3.49 -11.02
N ILE A 204 16.17 2.91 -10.87
CA ILE A 204 15.01 3.61 -10.33
C ILE A 204 15.04 3.55 -8.81
N ALA A 205 15.10 4.71 -8.15
CA ALA A 205 14.92 4.81 -6.71
C ALA A 205 13.49 4.38 -6.33
N ALA A 206 13.38 3.23 -5.66
CA ALA A 206 12.10 2.65 -5.28
C ALA A 206 12.18 1.99 -3.91
N GLU A 207 11.10 2.06 -3.15
CA GLU A 207 10.93 1.38 -1.87
C GLU A 207 9.52 0.79 -1.73
N ALA A 208 9.37 -0.17 -0.82
CA ALA A 208 8.12 -0.89 -0.56
C ALA A 208 7.79 -0.86 0.94
N THR A 209 7.71 0.33 1.51
CA THR A 209 7.53 0.49 2.95
C THR A 209 6.04 0.48 3.33
N PRO A 210 5.61 -0.41 4.25
CA PRO A 210 4.25 -0.43 4.75
C PRO A 210 3.79 0.96 5.24
N ARG A 211 2.54 1.34 5.00
CA ARG A 211 2.04 2.67 5.41
C ARG A 211 2.27 2.98 6.89
N ARG A 212 2.16 1.96 7.74
CA ARG A 212 2.27 2.08 9.20
C ARG A 212 3.67 2.45 9.64
N THR A 213 4.70 1.98 8.94
CA THR A 213 6.11 2.28 9.27
C THR A 213 6.52 3.68 8.80
N ARG A 214 5.62 4.40 8.11
CA ARG A 214 5.76 5.81 7.73
C ARG A 214 4.88 6.76 8.54
N GLY A 215 4.34 6.31 9.68
CA GLY A 215 3.41 7.11 10.50
C GLY A 215 2.01 7.28 9.90
N ARG A 216 1.71 6.71 8.72
CA ARG A 216 0.38 6.81 8.09
C ARG A 216 -0.57 5.75 8.63
N VAL A 217 -1.29 6.11 9.68
CA VAL A 217 -2.26 5.25 10.36
C VAL A 217 -3.57 5.13 9.60
N ARG A 218 -4.06 6.25 9.05
CA ARG A 218 -5.34 6.33 8.33
C ARG A 218 -5.31 5.46 7.08
N LYS A 219 -6.43 4.77 6.84
CA LYS A 219 -6.65 4.06 5.58
C LYS A 219 -7.09 5.10 4.55
N GLY A 220 -6.59 5.00 3.32
CA GLY A 220 -7.11 5.79 2.21
C GLY A 220 -8.60 5.53 2.01
N ASP A 221 -9.32 6.55 1.58
CA ASP A 221 -10.74 6.44 1.29
C ASP A 221 -10.99 5.50 0.09
N ARG A 222 -12.17 4.87 0.09
CA ARG A 222 -12.57 4.03 -1.04
C ARG A 222 -12.78 4.92 -2.27
N GLY A 223 -12.44 4.41 -3.46
CA GLY A 223 -12.60 5.16 -4.71
C GLY A 223 -14.01 5.71 -4.93
N ALA A 224 -15.06 4.96 -4.56
CA ALA A 224 -16.45 5.42 -4.62
C ALA A 224 -16.71 6.64 -3.72
N VAL A 225 -16.14 6.66 -2.50
CA VAL A 225 -16.26 7.78 -1.56
C VAL A 225 -15.55 9.01 -2.12
N LEU A 226 -14.34 8.83 -2.68
CA LEU A 226 -13.60 9.91 -3.33
C LEU A 226 -14.35 10.47 -4.55
N ALA A 227 -14.96 9.61 -5.36
CA ALA A 227 -15.75 10.02 -6.52
C ALA A 227 -16.99 10.83 -6.12
N LEU A 228 -17.72 10.42 -5.07
CA LEU A 228 -18.85 11.18 -4.52
C LEU A 228 -18.42 12.57 -4.04
N ARG A 229 -17.34 12.65 -3.26
CA ARG A 229 -16.78 13.93 -2.80
C ARG A 229 -16.33 14.83 -3.94
N LYS A 230 -15.70 14.25 -4.98
CA LYS A 230 -15.32 14.99 -6.21
C LYS A 230 -16.55 15.58 -6.91
N ARG A 231 -17.69 14.90 -6.85
CA ARG A 231 -18.99 15.39 -7.34
C ARG A 231 -19.72 16.30 -6.34
N LYS A 232 -19.07 16.69 -5.23
CA LYS A 232 -19.65 17.49 -4.13
C LYS A 232 -20.87 16.85 -3.45
N ILE A 233 -21.02 15.53 -3.56
CA ILE A 233 -22.06 14.76 -2.87
C ILE A 233 -21.50 14.24 -1.56
N ALA A 234 -22.18 14.52 -0.45
CA ALA A 234 -21.79 14.04 0.87
C ALA A 234 -22.07 12.52 1.01
N PRO A 235 -21.03 11.68 1.17
CA PRO A 235 -21.21 10.26 1.38
C PRO A 235 -21.90 9.98 2.72
N GLU A 236 -22.75 8.95 2.77
CA GLU A 236 -23.42 8.53 4.01
C GLU A 236 -22.43 8.23 5.14
N VAL A 237 -21.28 7.62 4.82
CA VAL A 237 -20.20 7.34 5.77
C VAL A 237 -19.62 8.61 6.42
N ASP A 238 -19.70 9.76 5.75
CA ASP A 238 -19.24 11.04 6.31
C ASP A 238 -20.30 11.63 7.25
N ARG A 239 -21.58 11.51 6.88
CA ARG A 239 -22.71 11.92 7.72
C ARG A 239 -22.74 11.12 9.03
N LEU A 240 -22.71 9.79 8.94
CA LEU A 240 -22.72 8.90 10.10
C LEU A 240 -21.53 9.15 11.03
N ALA A 241 -20.34 9.39 10.48
CA ALA A 241 -19.16 9.70 11.28
C ALA A 241 -19.31 11.03 12.05
N ARG A 242 -19.94 12.04 11.46
CA ARG A 242 -20.22 13.32 12.13
C ARG A 242 -21.27 13.17 13.23
N GLU A 243 -22.35 12.44 12.97
CA GLU A 243 -23.40 12.16 13.96
C GLU A 243 -22.86 11.40 15.17
N GLU A 244 -22.00 10.40 14.94
CA GLU A 244 -21.34 9.63 15.99
C GLU A 244 -20.45 10.52 16.86
N VAL A 245 -19.63 11.39 16.25
CA VAL A 245 -18.78 12.32 16.98
C VAL A 245 -19.62 13.32 17.80
N LEU A 246 -20.69 13.87 17.23
CA LEU A 246 -21.59 14.78 17.94
C LEU A 246 -22.25 14.11 19.14
N ARG A 247 -22.63 12.83 19.03
CA ARG A 247 -23.18 12.05 20.13
C ARG A 247 -22.16 11.86 21.25
N GLU A 248 -20.91 11.53 20.91
CA GLU A 248 -19.83 11.38 21.89
C GLU A 248 -19.50 12.71 22.60
N VAL A 249 -19.47 13.82 21.87
CA VAL A 249 -19.24 15.16 22.46
C VAL A 249 -20.37 15.54 23.42
N ARG A 250 -21.64 15.33 23.03
CA ARG A 250 -22.80 15.59 23.90
C ARG A 250 -22.84 14.67 25.13
N GLY A 251 -22.39 13.43 24.97
CA GLY A 251 -22.35 12.43 26.05
C GLY A 251 -21.19 12.61 27.04
N GLY A 252 -20.28 13.56 26.82
CA GLY A 252 -19.20 13.92 27.74
C GLY A 252 -18.12 12.86 27.99
N LYS A 253 -18.19 11.69 27.34
CA LYS A 253 -17.20 10.61 27.50
C LYS A 253 -16.50 10.33 26.17
N PRO A 254 -15.21 10.67 26.04
CA PRO A 254 -14.39 10.16 24.96
C PRO A 254 -14.23 8.65 25.15
N THR A 255 -14.94 7.85 24.37
CA THR A 255 -14.73 6.40 24.38
C THR A 255 -13.47 6.09 23.57
N GLU A 256 -12.34 5.89 24.26
CA GLU A 256 -11.14 5.37 23.60
C GLU A 256 -11.41 3.92 23.15
N ARG A 257 -11.34 3.67 21.85
CA ARG A 257 -11.69 2.34 21.33
C ARG A 257 -10.50 1.40 21.51
N PRO A 258 -10.73 0.08 21.70
CA PRO A 258 -9.64 -0.87 21.89
C PRO A 258 -8.61 -0.91 20.76
N TRP A 259 -9.00 -0.53 19.54
CA TRP A 259 -8.07 -0.44 18.42
C TRP A 259 -7.25 0.85 18.39
N ASP A 260 -7.71 1.94 19.01
CA ASP A 260 -6.96 3.20 19.07
C ASP A 260 -5.72 3.04 19.95
N ALA A 261 -5.88 2.41 21.12
CA ALA A 261 -4.76 2.04 21.99
C ALA A 261 -3.77 1.10 21.28
N ARG A 262 -4.25 0.07 20.57
CA ARG A 262 -3.39 -0.85 19.79
C ARG A 262 -2.64 -0.15 18.66
N ILE A 263 -3.28 0.83 18.03
CA ILE A 263 -2.66 1.65 16.98
C ILE A 263 -1.55 2.50 17.58
N ARG A 264 -1.80 3.16 18.72
CA ARG A 264 -0.83 3.99 19.44
C ARG A 264 0.39 3.18 19.87
N LEU A 265 0.18 2.09 20.63
CA LEU A 265 1.24 1.18 21.06
C LEU A 265 2.11 0.72 19.90
N ARG A 266 1.50 0.38 18.76
CA ARG A 266 2.26 -0.03 17.57
C ARG A 266 3.04 1.11 16.95
N GLN A 267 2.47 2.31 16.87
CA GLN A 267 3.18 3.48 16.34
C GLN A 267 4.35 3.87 17.24
N ASP A 268 4.17 3.81 18.55
CA ASP A 268 5.24 4.09 19.51
C ASP A 268 6.36 3.06 19.38
N ALA A 269 6.04 1.77 19.26
CA ALA A 269 7.03 0.73 19.00
C ALA A 269 7.80 0.96 17.68
N ILE A 270 7.13 1.42 16.62
CA ILE A 270 7.77 1.76 15.34
C ILE A 270 8.72 2.95 15.50
N ARG A 271 8.28 4.01 16.19
CA ARG A 271 9.10 5.22 16.44
C ARG A 271 10.33 4.89 17.27
N GLN A 272 10.14 4.16 18.37
CA GLN A 272 11.24 3.68 19.22
C GLN A 272 12.23 2.87 18.40
N ARG A 273 11.76 2.00 17.49
CA ARG A 273 12.67 1.21 16.66
C ARG A 273 13.54 2.06 15.72
N TYR A 274 13.01 3.15 15.16
CA TYR A 274 13.83 4.08 14.38
C TYR A 274 14.87 4.80 15.27
N LEU A 275 14.49 5.17 16.49
CA LEU A 275 15.42 5.78 17.44
C LEU A 275 16.53 4.82 17.87
N ASP A 276 16.20 3.54 18.09
CA ASP A 276 17.20 2.49 18.37
C ASP A 276 18.23 2.40 17.24
N PHE A 277 17.77 2.42 15.97
CA PHE A 277 18.68 2.40 14.82
C PHE A 277 19.53 3.67 14.72
N ALA A 278 18.97 4.84 15.04
CA ALA A 278 19.74 6.08 15.08
C ALA A 278 20.83 6.03 16.17
N ALA A 279 20.51 5.49 17.35
CA ALA A 279 21.47 5.32 18.43
C ALA A 279 22.56 4.28 18.09
N GLU A 280 22.20 3.20 17.42
CA GLU A 280 23.16 2.21 16.94
C GLU A 280 24.11 2.78 15.88
N LEU A 281 23.60 3.55 14.92
CA LEU A 281 24.41 4.21 13.91
C LEU A 281 25.44 5.16 14.53
N GLN A 282 25.06 5.93 15.54
CA GLN A 282 26.01 6.81 16.23
C GLN A 282 27.11 6.06 16.99
N ARG A 283 26.81 4.86 17.50
CA ARG A 283 27.83 4.03 18.15
C ARG A 283 28.92 3.56 17.20
N SER A 284 28.70 3.60 15.87
CA SER A 284 29.75 3.28 14.90
C SER A 284 30.80 4.38 14.75
N GLY A 285 30.47 5.64 15.13
CA GLY A 285 31.39 6.77 15.15
C GLY A 285 31.83 7.30 13.79
N THR A 286 31.19 6.89 12.68
CA THR A 286 31.55 7.39 11.34
C THR A 286 30.68 8.59 10.95
N ALA A 287 31.26 9.57 10.24
CA ALA A 287 30.55 10.77 9.82
C ALA A 287 29.29 10.49 8.96
N ARG A 288 29.35 9.44 8.13
CA ARG A 288 28.21 8.98 7.32
C ARG A 288 27.08 8.44 8.20
N ASP A 289 27.41 7.68 9.23
CA ASP A 289 26.42 7.07 10.13
C ASP A 289 25.78 8.12 11.03
N ASP A 290 26.56 9.10 11.48
CA ASP A 290 26.04 10.25 12.22
C ASP A 290 25.06 11.08 11.39
N ALA A 291 25.38 11.29 10.10
CA ALA A 291 24.47 11.97 9.18
C ALA A 291 23.16 11.19 9.00
N LEU A 292 23.24 9.87 8.81
CA LEU A 292 22.05 9.02 8.69
C LEU A 292 21.24 8.99 9.99
N ALA A 293 21.89 8.92 11.15
CA ALA A 293 21.22 8.96 12.45
C ALA A 293 20.44 10.27 12.65
N ARG A 294 21.02 11.43 12.26
CA ARG A 294 20.31 12.72 12.28
C ARG A 294 19.08 12.70 11.35
N GLN A 295 19.23 12.18 10.13
CA GLN A 295 18.11 12.06 9.19
C GLN A 295 17.00 11.15 9.71
N ILE A 296 17.33 10.04 10.38
CA ILE A 296 16.33 9.14 10.99
C ILE A 296 15.56 9.85 12.09
N ARG A 297 16.24 10.60 12.98
CA ARG A 297 15.57 11.39 14.01
C ARG A 297 14.64 12.44 13.42
N GLN A 298 15.10 13.17 12.40
CA GLN A 298 14.25 14.13 11.70
C GLN A 298 13.04 13.45 11.07
N PHE A 299 13.22 12.28 10.44
CA PHE A 299 12.12 11.51 9.87
C PHE A 299 11.09 11.09 10.92
N VAL A 300 11.52 10.70 12.12
CA VAL A 300 10.62 10.38 13.24
C VAL A 300 9.85 11.63 13.72
N ASN A 301 10.54 12.77 13.82
CA ASN A 301 9.92 14.05 14.21
C ASN A 301 8.88 14.52 13.18
N ASP A 302 9.14 14.30 11.90
CA ASP A 302 8.25 14.63 10.79
C ASP A 302 7.04 13.67 10.66
N MET A 303 7.00 12.58 11.43
CA MET A 303 5.91 11.62 11.30
C MET A 303 4.57 12.25 11.73
N PRO A 304 3.49 12.04 10.97
CA PRO A 304 2.17 12.51 11.36
C PRO A 304 1.78 12.04 12.76
N PRO A 305 0.98 12.82 13.51
CA PRO A 305 0.43 12.38 14.78
C PRO A 305 -0.46 11.15 14.58
N VAL A 306 -0.55 10.32 15.62
CA VAL A 306 -1.33 9.07 15.62
C VAL A 306 -2.81 9.40 15.75
N GLU A 307 -3.38 9.96 14.67
CA GLU A 307 -4.77 10.39 14.64
C GLU A 307 -5.61 9.49 13.75
N THR A 308 -6.67 8.92 14.33
CA THR A 308 -7.71 8.25 13.56
C THR A 308 -8.58 9.26 12.83
N ARG A 309 -9.45 8.76 11.95
CA ARG A 309 -10.41 9.60 11.22
C ARG A 309 -11.34 10.36 12.18
N GLN A 310 -11.71 9.74 13.30
CA GLN A 310 -12.55 10.38 14.32
C GLN A 310 -11.80 11.45 15.10
N HIS A 311 -10.52 11.25 15.44
CA HIS A 311 -9.72 12.31 16.06
C HIS A 311 -9.66 13.56 15.18
N ALA A 312 -9.44 13.39 13.87
CA ALA A 312 -9.50 14.52 12.94
C ALA A 312 -10.87 15.22 12.93
N LEU A 313 -11.97 14.46 12.85
CA LEU A 313 -13.32 15.02 12.86
C LEU A 313 -13.63 15.74 14.18
N LYS A 314 -13.16 15.22 15.32
CA LYS A 314 -13.25 15.88 16.62
C LYS A 314 -12.49 17.20 16.64
N ASN A 315 -11.25 17.21 16.14
CA ASN A 315 -10.45 18.43 16.07
C ASN A 315 -11.11 19.48 15.16
N GLU A 316 -11.59 19.07 13.99
CA GLU A 316 -12.32 19.95 13.05
C GLU A 316 -13.59 20.54 13.68
N LEU A 317 -14.40 19.72 14.36
CA LEU A 317 -15.61 20.19 15.04
C LEU A 317 -15.29 21.12 16.22
N SER A 318 -14.22 20.83 16.98
CA SER A 318 -13.74 21.71 18.06
C SER A 318 -13.22 23.04 17.53
N GLU A 319 -12.48 23.05 16.41
CA GLU A 319 -12.02 24.26 15.74
C GLU A 319 -13.19 25.10 15.19
N LEU A 320 -14.21 24.44 14.61
CA LEU A 320 -15.44 25.11 14.17
C LEU A 320 -16.24 25.69 15.34
N ALA A 321 -16.32 24.99 16.47
CA ALA A 321 -16.96 25.50 17.67
C ALA A 321 -16.18 26.71 18.24
N ASN A 322 -14.85 26.61 18.32
CA ASN A 322 -13.98 27.69 18.82
C ASN A 322 -13.99 28.93 17.91
N SER A 323 -14.01 28.75 16.58
CA SER A 323 -14.11 29.85 15.62
C SER A 323 -15.47 30.55 15.69
N ARG A 324 -16.57 29.81 15.87
CA ARG A 324 -17.89 30.39 16.12
C ARG A 324 -17.94 31.16 17.43
N ARG A 325 -17.35 30.63 18.51
CA ARG A 325 -17.26 31.32 19.81
C ARG A 325 -16.46 32.62 19.71
N ARG A 326 -15.29 32.59 19.07
CA ARG A 326 -14.48 33.80 18.79
C ARG A 326 -15.18 34.81 17.88
N GLY A 327 -16.00 34.34 16.95
CA GLY A 327 -16.84 35.19 16.09
C GLY A 327 -17.96 35.88 16.86
N ALA A 328 -18.60 35.17 17.81
CA ALA A 328 -19.61 35.72 18.69
C ALA A 328 -19.01 36.76 19.67
N GLU A 329 -17.86 36.46 20.29
CA GLU A 329 -17.15 37.38 21.20
C GLU A 329 -16.68 38.66 20.48
N LYS A 330 -16.31 38.60 19.19
CA LYS A 330 -16.00 39.79 18.38
C LYS A 330 -17.23 40.56 17.89
N GLY A 331 -18.39 39.90 17.81
CA GLY A 331 -19.67 40.54 17.52
C GLY A 331 -20.16 41.36 18.71
N ASP A 332 -20.09 40.78 19.91
CA ASP A 332 -20.45 41.43 21.17
C ASP A 332 -19.59 42.68 21.44
N GLN A 333 -18.26 42.60 21.27
CA GLN A 333 -17.38 43.75 21.45
C GLN A 333 -17.62 44.88 20.43
N ARG A 334 -18.17 44.58 19.25
CA ARG A 334 -18.54 45.58 18.24
C ARG A 334 -19.88 46.25 18.53
N ASP A 335 -20.82 45.56 19.18
CA ASP A 335 -22.09 46.15 19.62
C ASP A 335 -21.91 46.96 20.91
N GLU A 336 -21.02 46.57 21.83
CA GLU A 336 -20.66 47.38 23.00
C GLU A 336 -19.99 48.71 22.61
N THR A 337 -19.03 48.68 21.66
CA THR A 337 -18.38 49.91 21.17
C THR A 337 -19.31 50.82 20.38
N ARG A 338 -20.35 50.28 19.73
CA ARG A 338 -21.39 51.10 19.05
C ARG A 338 -22.45 51.65 20.01
N GLY A 339 -22.62 51.03 21.18
CA GLY A 339 -23.49 51.50 22.25
C GLY A 339 -22.94 52.72 22.98
N GLU A 340 -21.62 52.79 23.18
CA GLU A 340 -20.95 53.92 23.84
C GLU A 340 -20.82 55.17 22.93
N GLU A 341 -20.84 55.01 21.61
CA GLU A 341 -20.77 56.14 20.66
C GLU A 341 -22.12 56.85 20.45
N ARG A 342 -23.23 56.28 20.97
CA ARG A 342 -24.59 56.86 20.88
C ARG A 342 -25.03 57.63 22.13
N THR A 343 -24.19 57.69 23.17
CA THR A 343 -24.48 58.34 24.46
C THR A 343 -23.63 59.60 24.74
N ARG A 344 -23.12 60.26 23.70
CA ARG A 344 -22.51 61.60 23.83
C ARG A 344 -23.26 62.67 23.07
#